data_AF-A0A9D0LRP0-F1
#
_entry.id   AF-A0A9D0LRP0-F1
#
_cell.length_a   1.000
_cell.length_b   1.000
_cell.length_c   1.000
_cell.angle_alpha   90.00
_cell.angle_beta   90.00
_cell.angle_gamma   90.00
#
_symmetry.space_group_name_H-M   'P 1'
#
loop_
_entity.id
_entity.type
_entity.pdbx_description
1 polymer ?
#
loop_
_entity_poly.entity_id
_entity_poly.type
_entity_poly.pdbx_seq_one_letter_code
_entity_poly.pdbx_strand_id
1 'polypeptide(L)' 'MQVQCQPYQVKLRRAWRSVQGRQTVRSGYLLRLEAGEGISGYGECAPLPEAGTETLAEAAAALQAIVSDCGGGPVAAVIA' A
#
# COMPACT_ATOMS: atom_id res chain seq x y z
N MET A 1 -17.84 -8.90 3.63
CA MET A 1 -16.50 -8.74 3.05
C MET A 1 -15.68 -7.94 4.03
N GLN A 2 -14.47 -8.38 4.38
CA GLN A 2 -13.57 -7.64 5.27
C GLN A 2 -12.27 -7.31 4.54
N VAL A 3 -11.67 -6.18 4.88
CA VAL A 3 -10.38 -5.75 4.31
C VAL A 3 -9.40 -5.49 5.42
N GLN A 4 -8.21 -6.06 5.27
CA GLN A 4 -7.05 -5.80 6.12
C GLN A 4 -5.99 -5.11 5.27
N CYS A 5 -5.36 -4.09 5.83
CA CYS A 5 -4.33 -3.31 5.17
C CYS A 5 -3.08 -3.29 6.07
N GLN A 6 -1.97 -3.82 5.56
CA GLN A 6 -0.72 -3.93 6.28
C GLN A 6 0.34 -3.04 5.62
N PRO A 7 0.87 -2.01 6.29
CA PRO A 7 1.99 -1.25 5.76
C PRO A 7 3.25 -2.12 5.68
N TYR A 8 4.09 -1.85 4.69
CA TYR A 8 5.40 -2.46 4.56
C TYR A 8 6.45 -1.45 4.12
N GLN A 9 7.70 -1.76 4.45
CA GLN A 9 8.88 -1.15 3.86
C GLN A 9 9.95 -2.21 3.63
N VAL A 10 10.46 -2.32 2.41
CA VAL A 10 11.51 -3.29 2.05
C VAL A 10 12.66 -2.59 1.34
N LYS A 11 13.89 -3.03 1.59
CA LYS A 11 15.06 -2.52 0.87
C LYS A 11 15.09 -3.09 -0.54
N LEU A 12 15.29 -2.24 -1.53
CA LEU A 12 15.54 -2.68 -2.89
C LEU A 12 16.95 -3.25 -3.00
N ARG A 13 17.10 -4.41 -3.65
CA ARG A 13 18.41 -5.04 -3.90
C ARG A 13 19.37 -4.11 -4.66
N ARG A 14 18.82 -3.28 -5.54
CA ARG A 14 19.54 -2.23 -6.26
C ARG A 14 18.68 -0.97 -6.22
N ALA A 15 19.30 0.17 -5.98
CA ALA A 15 18.61 1.45 -6.02
C ALA A 15 17.94 1.64 -7.39
N TRP A 16 16.63 1.92 -7.37
CA TRP A 16 15.91 2.35 -8.56
C TRP A 16 16.21 3.82 -8.81
N ARG A 17 16.37 4.21 -10.08
CA ARG A 17 16.78 5.55 -10.49
C ARG A 17 15.83 6.05 -11.56
N SER A 18 15.38 7.28 -11.42
CA SER A 18 14.64 8.01 -12.44
C SER A 18 15.28 9.38 -12.64
N VAL A 19 14.75 10.17 -13.58
CA VAL A 19 15.14 11.59 -13.73
C VAL A 19 14.80 12.40 -12.48
N GLN A 20 13.80 11.97 -11.71
CA GLN A 20 13.26 12.67 -10.55
C GLN A 20 13.94 12.27 -9.24
N GLY A 21 14.72 11.18 -9.22
CA GLY A 21 15.41 10.77 -8.00
C GLY A 21 16.00 9.37 -7.98
N ARG A 22 16.22 8.90 -6.74
CA ARG A 22 16.80 7.60 -6.45
C ARG A 22 16.10 7.01 -5.23
N GLN A 23 15.46 5.86 -5.44
CA GLN A 23 14.81 5.09 -4.39
C GLN A 23 15.66 3.89 -3.97
N THR A 24 15.81 3.70 -2.66
CA THR A 24 16.51 2.53 -2.08
C THR A 24 15.59 1.63 -1.27
N VAL A 25 14.40 2.12 -0.98
CA VAL A 25 13.35 1.40 -0.28
C VAL A 25 12.10 1.40 -1.16
N ARG A 26 11.31 0.35 -1.01
CA ARG A 26 9.95 0.27 -1.52
C ARG A 26 9.02 0.26 -0.32
N SER A 27 8.08 1.18 -0.32
CA SER A 27 7.11 1.37 0.76
C SER A 27 5.71 1.32 0.17
N GLY A 28 4.78 0.76 0.92
CA GLY A 28 3.42 0.57 0.44
C GLY A 28 2.57 -0.22 1.42
N TYR A 29 1.51 -0.82 0.89
CA TYR A 29 0.50 -1.54 1.63
C TYR A 29 0.19 -2.87 0.96
N LEU A 30 0.14 -3.93 1.75
CA LEU A 30 -0.42 -5.21 1.36
C LEU A 30 -1.88 -5.26 1.82
N LEU A 31 -2.77 -5.62 0.91
CA LEU A 31 -4.19 -5.77 1.19
C LEU A 31 -4.54 -7.25 1.21
N ARG A 32 -5.35 -7.64 2.19
CA ARG A 32 -6.04 -8.94 2.21
C ARG A 32 -7.53 -8.68 2.24
N LEU A 33 -8.22 -9.14 1.19
CA LEU A 33 -9.67 -9.13 1.07
C LEU A 33 -10.19 -10.51 1.45
N GLU A 34 -11.18 -10.55 2.34
CA GLU A 34 -11.88 -11.78 2.68
C GLU A 34 -13.35 -11.66 2.27
N ALA A 35 -13.75 -12.49 1.32
CA ALA A 35 -15.12 -12.62 0.86
C ALA A 35 -15.84 -13.75 1.64
N GLY A 36 -17.09 -14.04 1.27
CA GLY A 36 -17.78 -15.22 1.80
C GLY A 36 -17.06 -16.52 1.41
N GLU A 37 -17.41 -17.61 2.10
CA GLU A 37 -17.00 -18.98 1.73
C GLU A 37 -15.48 -19.22 1.76
N GLY A 38 -14.74 -18.49 2.60
CA GLY A 38 -13.30 -18.67 2.77
C GLY A 38 -12.45 -18.19 1.59
N ILE A 39 -13.05 -17.51 0.62
CA ILE A 39 -12.34 -16.94 -0.52
C ILE A 39 -11.59 -15.70 -0.06
N SER A 40 -10.29 -15.67 -0.35
CA SER A 40 -9.44 -14.51 -0.07
C SER A 40 -8.67 -14.07 -1.30
N GLY A 41 -8.48 -12.76 -1.42
CA GLY A 41 -7.69 -12.11 -2.46
C GLY A 41 -6.62 -11.23 -1.83
N TYR A 42 -5.48 -11.13 -2.50
CA TYR A 42 -4.38 -10.26 -2.08
C TYR A 42 -4.13 -9.19 -3.14
N GLY A 43 -3.80 -7.99 -2.67
CA GLY A 43 -3.47 -6.86 -3.52
C GLY A 43 -2.30 -6.06 -2.92
N GLU A 44 -1.71 -5.21 -3.75
CA GLU A 44 -0.64 -4.31 -3.34
C GLU A 44 -0.95 -2.89 -3.80
N CYS A 45 -0.72 -1.93 -2.90
CA CYS A 45 -0.61 -0.53 -3.26
C CYS A 45 0.81 -0.09 -2.93
N ALA A 46 1.61 0.21 -3.96
CA ALA A 46 3.00 0.62 -3.82
C ALA A 46 3.21 1.93 -4.57
N PRO A 47 2.93 3.08 -3.94
CA PRO A 47 3.03 4.37 -4.59
C PRO A 47 4.48 4.67 -4.98
N LEU A 48 4.71 5.21 -6.18
CA LEU A 48 6.00 5.63 -6.70
C LEU A 48 5.92 7.07 -7.26
N PRO A 49 6.00 8.10 -6.40
CA PRO A 49 5.88 9.51 -6.83
C PRO A 49 6.87 9.90 -7.93
N GLU A 50 8.10 9.38 -7.85
CA GLU A 50 9.16 9.59 -8.84
C GLU A 50 8.86 8.97 -10.23
N ALA A 51 7.77 8.20 -10.36
CA ALA A 51 7.22 7.69 -11.61
C ALA A 51 5.90 8.38 -12.00
N GLY A 52 5.48 9.42 -11.27
CA GLY A 52 4.27 10.20 -11.53
C GLY A 52 2.98 9.64 -10.91
N THR A 53 3.08 8.70 -9.96
CA THR A 53 1.91 8.21 -9.20
C THR A 53 1.72 9.00 -7.91
N GLU A 54 0.70 8.63 -7.14
CA GLU A 54 0.40 9.21 -5.83
C GLU A 54 1.54 9.05 -4.81
N THR A 55 1.49 9.85 -3.75
CA THR A 55 2.33 9.73 -2.54
C THR A 55 1.83 8.65 -1.60
N LEU A 56 2.68 8.21 -0.67
CA LEU A 56 2.27 7.28 0.39
C LEU A 56 1.10 7.81 1.24
N ALA A 57 1.04 9.12 1.47
CA ALA A 57 -0.01 9.75 2.24
C ALA A 57 -1.34 9.78 1.48
N GLU A 58 -1.31 10.14 0.19
CA GLU A 58 -2.48 10.10 -0.69
C GLU A 58 -3.03 8.67 -0.85
N ALA A 59 -2.13 7.70 -1.04
CA ALA A 59 -2.50 6.29 -1.06
C ALA A 59 -3.12 5.83 0.26
N ALA A 60 -2.54 6.21 1.40
CA ALA A 60 -3.09 5.87 2.72
C ALA A 60 -4.51 6.41 2.90
N ALA A 61 -4.74 7.67 2.51
CA ALA A 61 -6.04 8.31 2.61
C ALA A 61 -7.07 7.62 1.69
N ALA A 62 -6.70 7.29 0.45
CA ALA A 62 -7.56 6.57 -0.47
C ALA A 62 -7.89 5.15 0.03
N LEU A 63 -6.90 4.43 0.54
CA LEU A 63 -7.08 3.11 1.14
C LEU A 63 -7.97 3.18 2.38
N GLN A 64 -7.80 4.19 3.24
CA GLN A 64 -8.62 4.35 4.44
C GLN A 64 -10.10 4.48 4.09
N ALA A 65 -10.45 5.25 3.05
CA ALA A 65 -11.83 5.36 2.58
C ALA A 65 -12.40 3.99 2.18
N ILE A 66 -11.69 3.25 1.32
CA ILE A 66 -12.12 1.93 0.84
C ILE A 66 -12.25 0.92 1.99
N VAL A 67 -11.28 0.89 2.90
CA VAL A 67 -11.27 -0.04 4.03
C VAL A 67 -12.44 0.26 4.97
N SER A 68 -12.77 1.54 5.18
CA SER A 68 -13.89 1.95 6.03
C SER A 68 -15.24 1.53 5.42
N ASP A 69 -15.41 1.70 4.11
CA ASP A 69 -16.60 1.26 3.38
C ASP A 69 -16.81 -0.27 3.42
N CYS A 70 -15.71 -1.02 3.56
CA CYS A 70 -15.74 -2.48 3.68
C CYS A 70 -15.75 -2.98 5.13
N GLY A 71 -15.90 -2.10 6.13
CA GLY A 71 -15.93 -2.46 7.56
C GLY A 71 -14.59 -2.97 8.11
N GLY A 72 -13.47 -2.63 7.47
CA GLY A 72 -12.12 -2.95 7.94
C GLY A 72 -11.58 -1.94 8.95
N GLY A 73 -10.43 -2.28 9.55
CA GLY A 73 -9.75 -1.45 10.55
C GLY A 73 -8.96 -0.26 9.96
N PRO A 74 -8.27 0.53 10.81
CA PRO A 74 -7.46 1.65 10.33
C PRO A 74 -6.29 1.19 9.46
N VAL A 75 -5.98 1.96 8.41
CA VAL A 75 -4.77 1.83 7.61
C VAL A 75 -3.61 2.46 8.37
N ALA A 76 -2.72 1.63 8.91
CA ALA A 76 -1.56 2.10 9.65
C ALA A 76 -0.54 2.77 8.72
N ALA A 77 0.13 3.84 9.19
CA ALA A 77 1.19 4.49 8.42
C ALA A 77 2.37 3.54 8.18
N VAL A 78 3.06 3.70 7.05
CA VAL A 78 4.36 3.05 6.83
C VAL A 78 5.39 3.67 7.77
N ILE A 79 5.91 2.89 8.72
CA ILE A 79 6.99 3.31 9.62
C ILE A 79 8.32 3.01 8.93
N ALA A 80 9.15 4.04 8.79
CA ALA A 80 10.44 4.00 8.12
C ALA A 80 11.58 3.51 9.01
#